data_AF-A0A0C9XW98-F1
#
_entry.id   AF-A0A0C9XW98-F1
#
_cell.length_a   1.000
_cell.length_b   1.000
_cell.length_c   1.000
_cell.angle_alpha   90.00
_cell.angle_beta   90.00
_cell.angle_gamma   90.00
#
_symmetry.space_group_name_H-M   'P 1'
#
loop_
_entity.id
_entity.type
_entity.pdbx_description
1 polymer ?
#
loop_
_entity_poly.entity_id
_entity_poly.type
_entity_poly.pdbx_seq_one_letter_code
_entity_poly.pdbx_strand_id
1 'polypeptide(L)'
;MPGSFFLPKPRSIGRGRHQRRRGILAGLAMEESWRHARGWAKKLAIVDVAGVVLWGGAFVLILLGRRCPSGAFSGWCNAYNVSSAAACFLCVAFGVSVFF
;
A
#
# COMPACT_ATOMS: atom_id res chain seq x y z
N MET A 1 19.06 -34.68 68.00
CA MET A 1 20.00 -34.53 66.86
C MET A 1 19.20 -34.10 65.62
N PRO A 2 19.79 -33.39 64.65
CA PRO A 2 19.07 -32.83 63.49
C PRO A 2 18.77 -33.89 62.41
N GLY A 3 17.77 -33.62 61.57
CA GLY A 3 17.32 -34.56 60.53
C GLY A 3 16.29 -33.98 59.53
N SER A 4 16.42 -32.70 59.16
CA SER A 4 15.52 -32.06 58.19
C SER A 4 15.80 -32.53 56.76
N PHE A 5 14.96 -33.43 56.24
CA PHE A 5 15.05 -33.93 54.86
C PHE A 5 14.82 -32.81 53.83
N PHE A 6 15.90 -32.35 53.20
CA PHE A 6 15.83 -31.47 52.02
C PHE A 6 15.44 -32.26 50.77
N LEU A 7 14.15 -32.29 50.46
CA LEU A 7 13.66 -32.80 49.17
C LEU A 7 14.09 -31.87 48.01
N PRO A 8 14.75 -32.39 46.96
CA PRO A 8 15.21 -31.56 45.85
C PRO A 8 14.02 -31.07 45.00
N LYS A 9 13.83 -29.76 44.95
CA LYS A 9 12.76 -29.10 44.17
C LYS A 9 12.93 -29.40 42.67
N PRO A 10 11.92 -29.95 41.96
CA PRO A 10 12.06 -30.38 40.58
C PRO A 10 12.38 -29.20 39.64
N ARG A 11 13.45 -29.33 38.84
CA ARG A 11 13.87 -28.30 37.88
C ARG A 11 12.81 -28.15 36.78
N SER A 12 12.30 -26.92 36.59
CA SER A 12 11.19 -26.61 35.66
C SER A 12 11.61 -26.56 34.17
N ILE A 13 12.08 -27.69 33.63
CA ILE A 13 12.61 -27.84 32.27
C ILE A 13 11.62 -27.41 31.16
N GLY A 14 10.32 -27.37 31.44
CA GLY A 14 9.28 -27.01 30.46
C GLY A 14 9.21 -25.54 30.02
N ARG A 15 9.67 -24.56 30.83
CA ARG A 15 9.38 -23.13 30.59
C ARG A 15 9.94 -22.60 29.25
N GLY A 16 11.22 -22.86 28.95
CA GLY A 16 11.87 -22.38 27.73
C GLY A 16 11.24 -22.93 26.43
N ARG A 17 10.80 -24.20 26.43
CA ARG A 17 10.11 -24.80 25.26
C ARG A 17 8.77 -24.12 24.98
N HIS A 18 8.01 -23.75 26.00
CA HIS A 18 6.73 -23.06 25.82
C HIS A 18 6.93 -21.63 25.29
N GLN A 19 7.94 -20.91 25.78
CA GLN A 19 8.26 -19.56 25.31
C GLN A 19 8.74 -19.55 23.85
N ARG A 20 9.56 -20.53 23.43
CA ARG A 20 9.98 -20.69 22.02
C ARG A 20 8.81 -20.92 21.06
N ARG A 21 7.76 -21.65 21.49
CA ARG A 21 6.53 -21.85 20.67
C ARG A 21 5.75 -20.55 20.45
N ARG A 22 5.70 -19.65 21.43
CA ARG A 22 5.02 -18.34 21.28
C ARG A 22 5.70 -17.46 20.23
N GLY A 23 7.03 -17.49 20.14
CA GLY A 23 7.78 -16.79 19.08
C GLY A 23 7.45 -17.32 17.67
N ILE A 24 7.28 -18.63 17.51
CA ILE A 24 6.90 -19.25 16.22
C ILE A 24 5.48 -18.82 15.82
N LEU A 25 4.53 -18.82 16.76
CA LEU A 25 3.16 -18.36 16.50
C LEU A 25 3.10 -16.86 16.13
N ALA A 26 3.92 -16.02 16.78
CA ALA A 26 4.05 -14.61 16.41
C ALA A 26 4.63 -14.42 14.99
N GLY A 27 5.61 -15.24 14.59
CA GLY A 27 6.13 -15.27 13.23
C GLY A 27 5.06 -15.62 12.19
N LEU A 28 4.29 -16.70 12.43
CA LEU A 28 3.19 -17.12 11.55
C LEU A 28 2.09 -16.05 11.42
N ALA A 29 1.75 -15.35 12.50
CA ALA A 29 0.80 -14.24 12.46
C ALA A 29 1.35 -13.02 11.67
N MET A 30 2.66 -12.78 11.70
CA MET A 30 3.33 -11.82 10.83
C MET A 30 3.30 -12.25 9.36
N GLU A 31 3.54 -13.53 9.05
CA GLU A 31 3.46 -14.05 7.68
C GLU A 31 2.04 -13.94 7.09
N GLU A 32 1.01 -14.25 7.87
CA GLU A 32 -0.40 -14.14 7.44
C GLU A 32 -0.78 -12.67 7.16
N SER A 33 -0.57 -11.78 8.13
CA SER A 33 -0.86 -10.35 7.97
C SER A 33 -0.05 -9.73 6.81
N TRP A 34 1.21 -10.11 6.64
CA TRP A 34 2.07 -9.66 5.53
C TRP A 34 1.68 -10.26 4.17
N ARG A 35 1.03 -11.44 4.12
CA ARG A 35 0.36 -11.98 2.91
C ARG A 35 -0.88 -11.16 2.57
N HIS A 36 -1.73 -10.85 3.54
CA HIS A 36 -2.90 -10.00 3.34
C HIS A 36 -2.52 -8.59 2.88
N ALA A 37 -1.54 -7.95 3.54
CA ALA A 37 -1.02 -6.64 3.18
C ALA A 37 -0.50 -6.59 1.74
N ARG A 38 0.34 -7.55 1.31
CA ARG A 38 0.79 -7.63 -0.10
C ARG A 38 -0.34 -7.97 -1.07
N GLY A 39 -1.38 -8.69 -0.64
CA GLY A 39 -2.57 -8.95 -1.46
C GLY A 39 -3.43 -7.70 -1.70
N TRP A 40 -3.46 -6.76 -0.75
CA TRP A 40 -4.15 -5.48 -0.88
C TRP A 40 -3.29 -4.43 -1.61
N ALA A 41 -2.02 -4.28 -1.23
CA ALA A 41 -1.08 -3.35 -1.87
C ALA A 41 -0.92 -3.63 -3.37
N LYS A 42 -0.91 -4.90 -3.81
CA LYS A 42 -0.93 -5.25 -5.23
C LYS A 42 -2.19 -4.77 -5.97
N LYS A 43 -3.36 -4.76 -5.31
CA LYS A 43 -4.61 -4.29 -5.91
C LYS A 43 -4.60 -2.77 -6.06
N LEU A 44 -4.11 -2.05 -5.06
CA LEU A 44 -3.90 -0.61 -5.15
C LEU A 44 -2.93 -0.29 -6.30
N ALA A 45 -1.70 -0.83 -6.26
CA ALA A 45 -0.70 -0.58 -7.29
C ALA A 45 -1.17 -0.87 -8.73
N ILE A 46 -2.07 -1.84 -8.94
CA ILE A 46 -2.72 -2.08 -10.25
C ILE A 46 -3.69 -0.94 -10.62
N VAL A 47 -4.51 -0.46 -9.68
CA VAL A 47 -5.40 0.69 -9.86
C VAL A 47 -4.62 1.98 -10.07
N ASP A 48 -3.56 2.22 -9.29
CA ASP A 48 -2.71 3.41 -9.41
C ASP A 48 -1.97 3.43 -10.76
N VAL A 49 -1.35 2.32 -11.18
CA VAL A 49 -0.72 2.20 -12.51
C VAL A 49 -1.74 2.35 -13.64
N ALA A 50 -2.95 1.78 -13.50
CA ALA A 50 -4.02 2.01 -14.47
C ALA A 50 -4.46 3.50 -14.52
N GLY A 51 -4.49 4.18 -13.38
CA GLY A 51 -4.72 5.62 -13.27
C GLY A 51 -3.65 6.45 -13.99
N VAL A 52 -2.37 6.15 -13.77
CA VAL A 52 -1.24 6.78 -14.50
C VAL A 52 -1.38 6.59 -16.00
N VAL A 53 -1.62 5.36 -16.47
CA VAL A 53 -1.73 5.05 -17.90
C VAL A 53 -2.95 5.74 -18.54
N LEU A 54 -4.10 5.73 -17.88
CA LEU A 54 -5.34 6.33 -18.39
C LEU A 54 -5.25 7.87 -18.44
N TRP A 55 -4.90 8.52 -17.32
CA TRP A 55 -4.87 9.98 -17.23
C TRP A 55 -3.66 10.58 -17.94
N GLY A 56 -2.49 9.94 -17.84
CA GLY A 56 -1.29 10.32 -18.58
C GLY A 56 -1.45 10.13 -20.08
N GLY A 57 -2.03 8.99 -20.50
CA GLY A 57 -2.36 8.73 -21.91
C GLY A 57 -3.34 9.77 -22.48
N ALA A 58 -4.43 10.07 -21.75
CA ALA A 58 -5.37 11.12 -22.13
C ALA A 58 -4.69 12.49 -22.24
N PHE A 59 -3.86 12.87 -21.27
CA PHE A 59 -3.13 14.15 -21.29
C PHE A 59 -2.14 14.24 -22.47
N VAL A 60 -1.39 13.17 -22.77
CA VAL A 60 -0.49 13.13 -23.94
C VAL A 60 -1.26 13.23 -25.26
N LEU A 61 -2.39 12.54 -25.40
CA LEU A 61 -3.25 12.64 -26.59
C LEU A 61 -3.82 14.05 -26.77
N ILE A 62 -4.17 14.73 -25.67
CA ILE A 62 -4.59 16.13 -25.69
C ILE A 62 -3.44 17.05 -26.14
N LEU A 63 -2.22 16.85 -25.63
CA LEU A 63 -1.04 17.66 -26.00
C LEU A 63 -0.64 17.50 -27.47
N LEU A 64 -0.91 16.36 -28.08
CA LEU A 64 -0.72 16.12 -29.53
C LEU A 64 -1.81 16.80 -30.39
N GLY A 65 -2.89 17.27 -29.79
CA GLY A 65 -4.02 17.92 -30.47
C GLY A 65 -3.82 19.39 -30.81
N ARG A 66 -4.83 20.00 -31.43
CA ARG A 66 -4.90 21.46 -31.63
C ARG A 66 -5.33 22.14 -30.32
N ARG A 67 -4.61 23.18 -29.90
CA ARG A 67 -4.90 23.94 -28.66
C ARG A 67 -6.22 24.72 -28.78
N CYS A 68 -7.01 24.71 -27.70
CA CYS A 68 -8.29 25.40 -27.63
C CYS A 68 -8.11 26.84 -27.10
N PRO A 69 -8.45 27.89 -27.87
CA PRO A 69 -8.31 29.28 -27.40
C PRO A 69 -9.29 29.60 -26.26
N SER A 70 -8.77 30.07 -25.13
CA SER A 70 -9.56 30.39 -23.94
C SER A 70 -10.69 31.38 -24.23
N GLY A 71 -11.88 31.13 -23.67
CA GLY A 71 -13.08 31.93 -23.90
C GLY A 71 -13.89 31.58 -25.15
N ALA A 72 -13.33 30.87 -26.14
CA ALA A 72 -14.06 30.47 -27.33
C ALA A 72 -15.14 29.39 -27.07
N PHE A 73 -16.04 29.22 -28.05
CA PHE A 73 -17.12 28.22 -28.06
C PHE A 73 -17.99 28.26 -26.78
N SER A 74 -18.49 29.45 -26.44
CA SER A 74 -19.29 29.75 -25.23
C SER A 74 -18.70 29.14 -23.93
N GLY A 75 -17.37 29.19 -23.80
CA GLY A 75 -16.65 28.66 -22.63
C GLY A 75 -16.23 27.19 -22.72
N TRP A 76 -16.59 26.45 -23.77
CA TRP A 76 -16.20 25.04 -23.93
C TRP A 76 -14.67 24.85 -23.93
N CYS A 77 -13.91 25.74 -24.59
CA CYS A 77 -12.45 25.70 -24.51
C CYS A 77 -11.91 25.90 -23.08
N ASN A 78 -12.62 26.64 -22.22
CA ASN A 78 -12.19 26.86 -20.85
C ASN A 78 -12.40 25.59 -20.01
N ALA A 79 -13.56 24.94 -20.16
CA ALA A 79 -13.83 23.64 -19.54
C ALA A 79 -12.85 22.55 -20.02
N TYR A 80 -12.53 22.53 -21.33
CA TYR A 80 -11.54 21.62 -21.92
C TYR A 80 -10.13 21.87 -21.38
N ASN A 81 -9.69 23.12 -21.27
CA ASN A 81 -8.37 23.44 -20.72
C ASN A 81 -8.27 23.08 -19.22
N VAL A 82 -9.35 23.24 -18.45
CA VAL A 82 -9.42 22.81 -17.04
C VAL A 82 -9.41 21.29 -16.89
N SER A 83 -10.17 20.54 -17.70
CA SER A 83 -10.15 19.06 -17.63
C SER A 83 -8.81 18.48 -18.10
N SER A 84 -8.13 19.14 -19.05
CA SER A 84 -6.77 18.81 -19.48
C SER A 84 -5.76 18.98 -18.34
N ALA A 85 -5.86 20.08 -17.58
CA ALA A 85 -5.03 20.29 -16.39
C ALA A 85 -5.34 19.26 -15.28
N ALA A 86 -6.61 18.92 -15.07
CA ALA A 86 -7.03 17.89 -14.12
C ALA A 86 -6.47 16.50 -14.49
N ALA A 87 -6.45 16.12 -15.77
CA ALA A 87 -5.83 14.87 -16.22
C ALA A 87 -4.32 14.82 -15.91
N CYS A 88 -3.60 15.94 -16.07
CA CYS A 88 -2.20 16.05 -15.67
C CYS A 88 -2.04 15.86 -14.14
N PHE A 89 -2.81 16.58 -13.33
CA PHE A 89 -2.74 16.45 -11.86
C PHE A 89 -3.13 15.04 -11.37
N LEU A 90 -4.12 14.39 -11.98
CA LEU A 90 -4.48 13.01 -11.65
C LEU A 90 -3.37 12.03 -12.04
N CYS A 91 -2.75 12.19 -13.21
CA CYS A 91 -1.59 11.37 -13.61
C CYS A 91 -0.42 11.51 -12.61
N VAL A 92 -0.15 12.72 -12.11
CA VAL A 92 0.87 12.95 -11.08
C VAL A 92 0.45 12.36 -9.73
N ALA A 93 -0.80 12.53 -9.31
CA ALA A 93 -1.31 12.00 -8.04
C ALA A 93 -1.24 10.46 -7.99
N PHE A 94 -1.72 9.77 -9.02
CA PHE A 94 -1.57 8.32 -9.15
C PHE A 94 -0.10 7.90 -9.30
N GLY A 95 0.72 8.72 -9.97
CA GLY A 95 2.17 8.49 -10.07
C GLY A 95 2.89 8.54 -8.73
N VAL A 96 2.39 9.32 -7.77
CA VAL A 96 2.90 9.40 -6.40
C VAL A 96 2.39 8.23 -5.55
N SER A 97 1.10 7.86 -5.62
CA SER A 97 0.54 6.76 -4.81
C SER A 97 1.08 5.37 -5.19
N VAL A 98 1.69 5.18 -6.36
CA VAL A 98 2.47 3.97 -6.68
C VAL A 98 3.66 3.76 -5.74
N PHE A 99 4.21 4.83 -5.14
CA PHE A 99 5.46 4.80 -4.35
C PHE A 99 5.31 5.11 -2.85
N PHE A 100 4.20 5.70 -2.41
CA PHE A 100 3.97 6.20 -1.04
C PHE A 100 2.67 5.67 -0.43
#